data_AF-A0A7X5TM62-F1
#
_entry.id   AF-A0A7X5TM62-F1
#
_cell.length_a   1.000
_cell.length_b   1.000
_cell.length_c   1.000
_cell.angle_alpha   90.00
_cell.angle_beta   90.00
_cell.angle_gamma   90.00
#
_symmetry.space_group_name_H-M   'P 1'
#
loop_
_entity.id
_entity.type
_entity.pdbx_description
1 polymer ?
#
loop_
_entity_poly.entity_id
_entity_poly.type
_entity_poly.pdbx_seq_one_letter_code
_entity_poly.pdbx_strand_id
1 'polypeptide(L)'
;MARRSTIDKLPEDVRRWLERALTESGFSGYQELETLLRDQGYVISKSAIHRYGQKIEKRYGAIRAATEAARMLTEGAVDDQDARSEAVIALIQTELFESIIQLQEAEDGEVAPKERVTLLSKVAKNVATLSRARGC
;
A
#
# COMPACT_ATOMS: atom_id res chain seq x y z
N MET A 1 -4.38 -17.34 17.39
CA MET A 1 -3.21 -17.05 16.52
C MET A 1 -3.68 -17.17 15.09
N ALA A 2 -3.71 -16.06 14.34
CA ALA A 2 -4.01 -16.09 12.92
C ALA A 2 -2.98 -16.97 12.19
N ARG A 3 -3.46 -17.82 11.28
CA ARG A 3 -2.61 -18.78 10.57
C ARG A 3 -1.73 -18.00 9.62
N ARG A 4 -0.42 -17.93 9.91
CA ARG A 4 0.60 -17.28 9.06
C ARG A 4 0.38 -17.68 7.60
N SER A 5 0.36 -16.70 6.69
CA SER A 5 0.07 -16.93 5.28
C SER A 5 1.00 -18.01 4.73
N THR A 6 0.48 -18.90 3.88
CA THR A 6 1.32 -19.89 3.20
C THR A 6 2.37 -19.24 2.30
N ILE A 7 2.12 -18.00 1.85
CA ILE A 7 3.07 -17.19 1.07
C ILE A 7 4.24 -16.69 1.93
N ASP A 8 4.04 -16.44 3.23
CA ASP A 8 5.12 -16.04 4.15
C ASP A 8 6.14 -17.17 4.38
N LYS A 9 5.77 -18.40 4.02
CA LYS A 9 6.63 -19.59 4.13
C LYS A 9 7.40 -19.88 2.85
N LEU A 10 7.09 -19.18 1.75
CA LEU A 10 7.87 -19.30 0.52
C LEU A 10 9.30 -18.80 0.78
N PRO A 11 10.31 -19.46 0.18
CA PRO A 11 11.65 -18.91 0.08
C PRO A 11 11.62 -17.48 -0.47
N GLU A 12 12.55 -16.66 0.01
CA GLU A 12 12.55 -15.22 -0.27
C GLU A 12 12.70 -14.90 -1.76
N ASP A 13 13.52 -15.67 -2.47
CA ASP A 13 13.68 -15.62 -3.92
C ASP A 13 12.39 -15.92 -4.67
N VAL A 14 11.64 -16.95 -4.25
CA VAL A 14 10.34 -17.32 -4.83
C VAL A 14 9.28 -16.26 -4.55
N ARG A 15 9.27 -15.71 -3.33
CA ARG A 15 8.34 -14.62 -2.97
C ARG A 15 8.60 -13.38 -3.82
N ARG A 16 9.86 -12.98 -3.98
CA ARG A 16 10.24 -11.84 -4.84
C ARG A 16 9.90 -12.08 -6.31
N TRP A 17 10.06 -13.31 -6.80
CA TRP A 17 9.61 -13.67 -8.14
C TRP A 17 8.09 -13.49 -8.29
N LEU A 18 7.31 -13.98 -7.31
CA LEU A 18 5.85 -13.84 -7.32
C LEU A 18 5.41 -12.38 -7.31
N GLU A 19 6.04 -11.54 -6.49
CA GLU A 19 5.78 -10.09 -6.44
C GLU A 19 6.06 -9.40 -7.77
N ARG A 20 7.18 -9.75 -8.41
CA ARG A 20 7.51 -9.24 -9.75
C ARG A 20 6.48 -9.67 -10.77
N ALA A 21 6.14 -10.95 -10.82
CA ALA A 21 5.16 -11.49 -11.76
C ALA A 21 3.78 -10.83 -11.60
N LEU A 22 3.33 -10.62 -10.35
CA LEU A 22 2.10 -9.89 -10.05
C LEU A 22 2.15 -8.43 -10.51
N THR A 23 3.30 -7.76 -10.35
CA THR A 23 3.45 -6.36 -10.78
C THR A 23 3.45 -6.25 -12.31
N GLU A 24 4.18 -7.14 -13.00
CA GLU A 24 4.27 -7.18 -14.46
C GLU A 24 2.94 -7.56 -15.12
N SER A 25 2.14 -8.43 -14.49
CA SER A 25 0.81 -8.79 -14.98
C SER A 25 -0.29 -7.77 -14.67
N GLY A 26 0.03 -6.68 -13.95
CA GLY A 26 -0.96 -5.73 -13.47
C GLY A 26 -1.97 -6.38 -12.51
N PHE A 27 -1.49 -7.22 -11.59
CA PHE A 27 -2.29 -7.94 -10.61
C PHE A 27 -3.39 -8.82 -11.23
N SER A 28 -3.02 -9.53 -12.30
CA SER A 28 -3.87 -10.49 -12.99
C SER A 28 -3.18 -11.86 -13.12
N GLY A 29 -3.84 -12.84 -13.73
CA GLY A 29 -3.23 -14.15 -14.00
C GLY A 29 -3.06 -15.07 -12.78
N TYR A 30 -3.83 -14.88 -11.71
CA TYR A 30 -3.70 -15.65 -10.45
C TYR A 30 -3.74 -17.18 -10.61
N GLN A 31 -4.51 -17.68 -11.58
CA GLN A 31 -4.62 -19.11 -11.86
C GLN A 31 -3.33 -19.68 -12.46
N GLU A 32 -2.67 -18.92 -13.33
CA GLU A 32 -1.41 -19.28 -13.96
C GLU A 32 -0.27 -19.23 -12.93
N LEU A 33 -0.24 -18.20 -12.08
CA LEU A 33 0.71 -18.10 -10.98
C LEU A 33 0.58 -19.27 -9.99
N GLU A 34 -0.64 -19.72 -9.71
CA GLU A 34 -0.87 -20.92 -8.91
C GLU A 34 -0.27 -22.17 -9.56
N THR A 35 -0.46 -22.35 -10.87
CA THR A 35 0.13 -23.47 -11.61
C THR A 35 1.66 -23.41 -11.60
N LEU A 36 2.25 -22.24 -11.86
CA LEU A 36 3.70 -22.06 -11.86
C LEU A 36 4.34 -22.34 -10.48
N LEU A 37 3.70 -21.86 -9.41
CA LEU A 37 4.16 -22.18 -8.05
C LEU A 37 4.06 -23.68 -7.75
N ARG A 38 2.99 -24.33 -8.22
CA ARG A 38 2.79 -25.77 -8.06
C ARG A 38 3.85 -26.58 -8.79
N ASP A 39 4.21 -26.19 -10.01
CA ASP A 39 5.26 -26.83 -10.80
C ASP A 39 6.65 -26.72 -10.13
N GLN A 40 6.86 -25.67 -9.34
CA GLN A 40 8.05 -25.49 -8.51
C GLN A 40 7.97 -26.21 -7.15
N GLY A 41 6.88 -26.94 -6.88
CA GLY A 41 6.67 -27.70 -5.63
C GLY A 41 5.99 -26.92 -4.51
N TYR A 42 5.49 -25.71 -4.77
CA TYR A 42 4.81 -24.87 -3.78
C TYR A 42 3.29 -24.93 -3.95
N VAL A 43 2.60 -25.43 -2.93
CA VAL A 43 1.13 -25.51 -2.93
C VAL A 43 0.55 -24.22 -2.35
N ILE A 44 0.33 -23.23 -3.22
CA ILE A 44 -0.32 -21.95 -2.90
C ILE A 44 -1.59 -21.81 -3.73
N SER A 45 -2.74 -21.61 -3.09
CA SER A 45 -4.01 -21.45 -3.81
C SER A 45 -4.13 -20.10 -4.49
N LYS A 46 -4.88 -20.04 -5.61
CA LYS A 46 -5.27 -18.78 -6.27
C LYS A 46 -5.73 -17.70 -5.28
N SER A 47 -6.61 -18.05 -4.33
CA SER A 47 -7.16 -17.09 -3.37
C SER A 47 -6.10 -16.53 -2.41
N ALA A 48 -5.07 -17.32 -2.07
CA ALA A 48 -3.94 -16.83 -1.27
C ALA A 48 -3.10 -15.83 -2.08
N ILE A 49 -2.83 -16.14 -3.36
CA ILE A 49 -2.10 -15.24 -4.28
C ILE A 49 -2.89 -13.95 -4.48
N HIS A 50 -4.21 -14.04 -4.68
CA HIS A 50 -5.07 -12.87 -4.86
C HIS A 50 -5.03 -11.92 -3.66
N ARG A 51 -5.23 -12.43 -2.43
CA ARG A 51 -5.13 -11.59 -1.23
C ARG A 51 -3.75 -10.96 -1.07
N TYR A 52 -2.69 -11.70 -1.41
CA TYR A 52 -1.34 -11.18 -1.38
C TYR A 52 -1.11 -10.07 -2.41
N GLY A 53 -1.56 -10.30 -3.65
CA GLY A 53 -1.51 -9.34 -4.75
C GLY A 53 -2.26 -8.06 -4.43
N GLN A 54 -3.50 -8.15 -3.93
CA GLN A 54 -4.30 -7.00 -3.51
C GLN A 54 -3.58 -6.10 -2.49
N LYS A 55 -2.86 -6.69 -1.54
CA LYS A 55 -2.08 -5.93 -0.55
C LYS A 55 -0.91 -5.17 -1.19
N ILE A 56 -0.27 -5.75 -2.20
CA ILE A 56 0.83 -5.13 -2.94
C ILE A 56 0.30 -4.06 -3.89
N GLU A 57 -0.78 -4.35 -4.61
CA GLU A 57 -1.46 -3.45 -5.55
C GLU A 57 -1.85 -2.15 -4.87
N LYS A 58 -2.48 -2.24 -3.70
CA LYS A 58 -2.86 -1.08 -2.88
C LYS A 58 -1.65 -0.20 -2.52
N ARG A 59 -0.53 -0.81 -2.15
CA ARG A 59 0.74 -0.10 -1.85
C ARG A 59 1.36 0.53 -3.10
N TYR A 60 1.27 -0.13 -4.25
CA TYR A 60 1.75 0.43 -5.51
C TYR A 60 0.88 1.60 -5.99
N GLY A 61 -0.43 1.50 -5.82
CA GLY A 61 -1.38 2.58 -6.12
C GLY A 61 -1.08 3.84 -5.31
N ALA A 62 -0.81 3.69 -4.02
CA ALA A 62 -0.35 4.75 -3.13
C ALA A 62 0.89 5.48 -3.66
N ILE A 63 1.94 4.72 -3.97
CA ILE A 63 3.22 5.24 -4.45
C ILE A 63 3.04 5.93 -5.80
N ARG A 64 2.24 5.35 -6.70
CA ARG A 64 1.95 5.93 -8.00
C ARG A 64 1.21 7.25 -7.87
N ALA A 65 0.17 7.30 -7.05
CA ALA A 65 -0.58 8.52 -6.77
C ALA A 65 0.33 9.61 -6.17
N ALA A 66 1.20 9.23 -5.23
CA ALA A 66 2.16 10.16 -4.63
C ALA A 66 3.20 10.67 -5.64
N THR A 67 3.69 9.80 -6.52
CA THR A 67 4.66 10.16 -7.57
C THR A 67 4.02 11.07 -8.62
N GLU A 68 2.76 10.81 -8.97
CA GLU A 68 2.00 11.62 -9.92
C GLU A 68 1.67 13.00 -9.35
N ALA A 69 1.27 13.08 -8.08
CA ALA A 69 1.11 14.34 -7.37
C ALA A 69 2.44 15.11 -7.25
N ALA A 70 3.56 14.44 -6.96
CA ALA A 70 4.90 15.05 -6.95
C ALA A 70 5.31 15.58 -8.34
N ARG A 71 4.94 14.87 -9.41
CA ARG A 71 5.21 15.31 -10.79
C ARG A 71 4.37 16.54 -11.15
N MET A 72 3.07 16.52 -10.85
CA MET A 72 2.18 17.67 -11.03
C MET A 72 2.69 18.90 -10.27
N LEU A 73 3.19 18.70 -9.05
CA LEU A 73 3.86 19.73 -8.27
C LEU A 73 5.03 20.34 -9.01
N THR A 74 5.93 19.54 -9.58
CA THR A 74 7.11 20.05 -10.30
C THR A 74 6.79 20.70 -11.64
N GLU A 75 5.75 20.24 -12.34
CA GLU A 75 5.35 20.74 -13.66
C GLU A 75 4.51 22.03 -13.56
N GLY A 76 3.69 22.18 -12.52
CA GLY A 76 2.89 23.39 -12.26
C GLY A 76 3.61 24.49 -11.49
N ALA A 77 4.76 24.19 -10.89
CA ALA A 77 5.47 25.06 -9.94
C ALA A 77 6.53 25.97 -10.55
N VAL A 78 6.48 26.31 -11.84
CA VAL A 78 7.46 27.27 -12.37
C VAL A 78 7.24 28.68 -11.78
N ASP A 79 6.05 29.03 -11.29
CA ASP A 79 5.86 30.34 -10.62
C ASP A 79 4.76 30.45 -9.54
N ASP A 80 4.08 29.36 -9.14
CA ASP A 80 2.93 29.46 -8.23
C ASP A 80 3.11 28.71 -6.90
N GLN A 81 3.22 29.47 -5.80
CA GLN A 81 3.40 28.96 -4.44
C GLN A 81 2.14 28.26 -3.91
N ASP A 82 0.96 28.63 -4.42
CA ASP A 82 -0.31 28.06 -4.00
C ASP A 82 -0.51 26.66 -4.59
N ALA A 83 -0.15 26.45 -5.86
CA ALA A 83 -0.16 25.14 -6.51
C ALA A 83 0.75 24.13 -5.78
N ARG A 84 1.86 24.60 -5.21
CA ARG A 84 2.74 23.78 -4.38
C ARG A 84 2.09 23.35 -3.06
N SER A 85 1.38 24.28 -2.42
CA SER A 85 0.71 24.03 -1.15
C SER A 85 -0.48 23.08 -1.32
N GLU A 86 -1.26 23.23 -2.38
CA GLU A 86 -2.38 22.34 -2.68
C GLU A 86 -1.97 20.89 -2.91
N ALA A 87 -0.91 20.64 -3.68
CA ALA A 87 -0.52 19.26 -3.91
C ALA A 87 0.29 18.64 -2.76
N VAL A 88 0.92 19.43 -1.87
CA VAL A 88 1.37 18.92 -0.56
C VAL A 88 0.17 18.48 0.29
N ILE A 89 -0.93 19.24 0.28
CA ILE A 89 -2.17 18.88 0.95
C ILE A 89 -2.77 17.58 0.36
N ALA A 90 -2.77 17.44 -0.97
CA ALA A 90 -3.26 16.23 -1.64
C ALA A 90 -2.46 14.98 -1.22
N LEU A 91 -1.13 15.08 -1.17
CA LEU A 91 -0.26 13.99 -0.69
C LEU A 91 -0.55 13.59 0.75
N ILE A 92 -0.73 14.57 1.64
CA ILE A 92 -1.05 14.30 3.05
C ILE A 92 -2.46 13.69 3.16
N GLN A 93 -3.42 14.11 2.35
CA GLN A 93 -4.76 13.52 2.32
C GLN A 93 -4.72 12.05 1.86
N THR A 94 -3.92 11.71 0.85
CA THR A 94 -3.71 10.32 0.42
C THR A 94 -3.11 9.47 1.54
N GLU A 95 -2.05 9.95 2.19
CA GLU A 95 -1.45 9.24 3.34
C GLU A 95 -2.42 9.10 4.52
N LEU A 96 -3.22 10.13 4.78
CA LEU A 96 -4.24 10.10 5.84
C LEU A 96 -5.28 9.02 5.55
N PHE A 97 -5.78 8.98 4.31
CA PHE A 97 -6.77 8.00 3.86
C PHE A 97 -6.23 6.58 3.98
N GLU A 98 -5.01 6.33 3.52
CA GLU A 98 -4.37 5.02 3.65
C GLU A 98 -4.16 4.60 5.10
N SER A 99 -3.76 5.53 5.96
CA SER A 99 -3.59 5.27 7.40
C SER A 99 -4.93 4.93 8.07
N ILE A 100 -6.04 5.53 7.62
CA ILE A 100 -7.40 5.19 8.07
C ILE A 100 -7.79 3.79 7.59
N ILE A 101 -7.53 3.43 6.32
CA ILE A 101 -7.87 2.07 5.86
C ILE A 101 -7.02 1.04 6.60
N GLN A 102 -5.73 1.30 6.84
CA GLN A 102 -4.88 0.40 7.64
C GLN A 102 -5.40 0.23 9.07
N LEU A 103 -5.98 1.27 9.66
CA LEU A 103 -6.64 1.19 10.97
C LEU A 103 -7.91 0.36 10.94
N GLN A 104 -8.75 0.50 9.91
CA GLN A 104 -9.97 -0.29 9.76
C GLN A 104 -9.66 -1.77 9.51
N GLU A 105 -8.68 -2.06 8.65
CA GLU A 105 -8.16 -3.42 8.44
C GLU A 105 -7.54 -4.02 9.71
N ALA A 106 -7.02 -3.16 10.60
CA ALA A 106 -6.48 -3.56 11.90
C ALA A 106 -7.53 -3.85 12.98
N GLU A 107 -8.79 -3.46 12.77
CA GLU A 107 -9.89 -3.73 13.71
C GLU A 107 -10.45 -5.16 13.59
N ASP A 108 -10.16 -5.87 12.50
CA ASP A 108 -10.43 -7.30 12.34
C ASP A 108 -9.39 -8.16 13.08
N GLY A 109 -9.31 -8.05 14.41
CA GLY A 109 -8.68 -9.04 15.32
C GLY A 109 -7.22 -9.46 15.11
N GLU A 110 -6.51 -8.92 14.11
CA GLU A 110 -5.22 -9.42 13.63
C GLU A 110 -4.03 -8.48 13.89
N VAL A 111 -4.25 -7.32 14.51
CA VAL A 111 -3.18 -6.32 14.71
C VAL A 111 -2.88 -6.10 16.19
N ALA A 112 -1.60 -6.18 16.55
CA ALA A 112 -1.16 -6.03 17.93
C ALA A 112 -1.49 -4.61 18.45
N PRO A 113 -1.86 -4.44 19.73
CA PRO A 113 -2.22 -3.14 20.31
C PRO A 113 -1.20 -2.03 20.05
N LYS A 114 0.10 -2.38 20.01
CA LYS A 114 1.20 -1.45 19.72
C LYS A 114 1.21 -0.96 18.27
N GLU A 115 0.85 -1.80 17.31
CA GLU A 115 0.68 -1.40 15.91
C GLU A 115 -0.53 -0.47 15.73
N ARG A 116 -1.66 -0.75 16.40
CA ARG A 116 -2.83 0.15 16.40
C ARG A 116 -2.48 1.54 16.93
N VAL A 117 -1.75 1.63 18.05
CA VAL A 117 -1.29 2.90 18.62
C VAL A 117 -0.37 3.66 17.65
N THR A 118 0.51 2.93 16.94
CA THR A 118 1.42 3.53 15.95
C THR A 118 0.66 4.10 14.75
N LEU A 119 -0.34 3.36 14.25
CA LEU A 119 -1.20 3.80 13.15
C LEU A 119 -2.04 5.03 13.54
N LEU A 120 -2.66 5.03 14.73
CA LEU A 120 -3.40 6.17 15.26
C LEU A 120 -2.51 7.42 15.38
N SER A 121 -1.26 7.25 15.81
CA SER A 121 -0.29 8.34 15.92
C SER A 121 0.08 8.94 14.56
N LYS A 122 0.19 8.11 13.51
CA LYS A 122 0.41 8.58 12.13
C LYS A 122 -0.78 9.40 11.62
N VAL A 123 -2.01 8.92 11.82
CA VAL A 123 -3.22 9.67 11.46
C VAL A 123 -3.25 11.03 12.17
N ALA A 124 -3.04 11.05 13.48
CA ALA A 124 -3.05 12.29 14.26
C ALA A 124 -2.00 13.32 13.76
N LYS A 125 -0.80 12.86 13.40
CA LYS A 125 0.27 13.72 12.86
C LYS A 125 -0.10 14.31 11.50
N ASN A 126 -0.71 13.51 10.63
CA ASN A 126 -1.14 13.94 9.30
C ASN A 126 -2.33 14.91 9.38
N VAL A 127 -3.33 14.66 10.25
CA VAL A 127 -4.40 15.63 10.55
C VAL A 127 -3.82 16.96 11.06
N ALA A 128 -2.90 16.91 12.02
CA ALA A 128 -2.31 18.12 12.59
C ALA A 128 -1.53 18.94 11.55
N THR A 129 -0.93 18.27 10.55
CA THR A 129 -0.20 18.93 9.46
C THR A 129 -1.17 19.62 8.49
N LEU A 130 -2.28 18.97 8.14
CA LEU A 130 -3.36 19.58 7.33
C LEU A 130 -4.00 20.78 8.02
N SER A 131 -4.27 20.69 9.32
CA SER A 131 -4.87 21.80 10.07
C SER A 131 -3.95 23.02 10.14
N ARG A 132 -2.63 22.83 10.15
CA ARG A 132 -1.66 23.94 10.09
C ARG A 132 -1.54 24.54 8.69
N ALA A 133 -1.61 23.71 7.65
CA ALA A 133 -1.56 24.16 6.25
C ALA A 133 -2.79 24.98 5.83
N ARG A 134 -3.95 24.78 6.47
CA ARG A 134 -5.19 25.56 6.26
C ARG A 134 -5.27 26.87 7.06
N GLY A 135 -4.34 27.11 7.98
CA GLY A 135 -4.38 28.24 8.92
C GLY A 135 -3.46 29.41 8.57
N CYS A 136 -2.87 29.43 7.37
CA CYS A 136 -2.07 30.53 6.84
C CYS A 136 -2.73 31.09 5.59
#